data_AF-A0A0D2K4S1-F1
#
_entry.id   AF-A0A0D2K4S1-F1
#
_cell.length_a   1.000
_cell.length_b   1.000
_cell.length_c   1.000
_cell.angle_alpha   90.00
_cell.angle_beta   90.00
_cell.angle_gamma   90.00
#
_symmetry.space_group_name_H-M   'P 1'
#
loop_
_entity.id
_entity.type
_entity.pdbx_description
1 polymer ?
#
loop_
_entity_poly.entity_id
_entity_poly.type
_entity_poly.pdbx_seq_one_letter_code
_entity_poly.pdbx_strand_id
1 'polypeptide(L)'
;MVNSASQVVENLRLMYMPRDRRALVRVPVALWGEESAPGVKGGGWLHVVNRAVPLMCQGWAVPPKIELDVGKMRTGDLIRYSDVPTPDGCVLRAKDPLQPVVRCAARVGGE
;
A
#
# COMPACT_ATOMS: atom_id res chain seq x y z
N MET A 1 -15.53 -12.75 -7.25
CA MET A 1 -16.61 -11.85 -6.81
C MET A 1 -17.32 -12.57 -5.69
N VAL A 2 -17.39 -11.96 -4.51
CA VAL A 2 -18.11 -12.50 -3.36
C VAL A 2 -19.46 -11.81 -3.31
N ASN A 3 -20.52 -12.58 -3.11
CA ASN A 3 -21.85 -12.04 -2.92
C ASN A 3 -21.94 -11.42 -1.52
N SER A 4 -22.30 -10.13 -1.44
CA SER A 4 -22.34 -9.41 -0.16
C SER A 4 -23.41 -9.92 0.80
N ALA A 5 -24.50 -10.52 0.31
CA ALA A 5 -25.60 -11.00 1.14
C ALA A 5 -25.37 -12.43 1.65
N SER A 6 -24.83 -13.31 0.82
CA SER A 6 -24.62 -14.72 1.16
C SER A 6 -23.19 -15.05 1.60
N GLN A 7 -22.26 -14.09 1.45
CA GLN A 7 -20.82 -14.25 1.71
C GLN A 7 -20.16 -15.41 0.93
N VAL A 8 -20.83 -15.94 -0.10
CA VAL A 8 -20.32 -17.05 -0.93
C VAL A 8 -19.55 -16.51 -2.13
N VAL A 9 -18.49 -17.21 -2.54
CA VAL A 9 -17.73 -16.89 -3.75
C VAL A 9 -18.47 -17.43 -4.96
N GLU A 10 -19.01 -16.54 -5.79
CA GLU A 10 -19.78 -16.92 -6.99
C GLU A 10 -18.90 -17.00 -8.24
N ASN A 11 -17.78 -16.27 -8.26
CA ASN A 11 -16.92 -16.20 -9.44
C ASN A 11 -15.46 -16.08 -9.06
N LEU A 12 -14.64 -16.98 -9.60
CA LEU A 12 -13.20 -17.04 -9.41
C LEU A 12 -12.50 -16.91 -10.77
N ARG A 13 -11.78 -15.80 -10.98
CA ARG A 13 -10.94 -15.61 -12.18
C ARG A 13 -9.50 -15.90 -11.84
N LEU A 14 -8.92 -16.88 -12.55
CA LEU A 14 -7.50 -17.22 -12.48
C LEU A 14 -6.80 -16.70 -13.73
N MET A 15 -5.57 -16.23 -13.57
CA MET A 15 -4.71 -15.83 -14.68
C MET A 15 -3.43 -16.64 -14.63
N TYR A 16 -3.11 -17.32 -15.72
CA TYR A 16 -1.84 -18.01 -15.89
C TYR A 16 -0.69 -16.99 -16.02
N MET A 17 0.33 -17.13 -15.17
CA MET A 17 1.43 -16.17 -15.05
C MET A 17 2.78 -16.90 -15.13
N PRO A 18 3.31 -17.13 -16.34
CA PRO A 18 4.65 -17.71 -16.53
C PRO A 18 5.73 -16.69 -16.15
N ARG A 19 6.97 -17.17 -15.90
CA ARG A 19 8.09 -16.35 -15.39
C ARG A 19 8.37 -15.09 -16.21
N ASP A 20 8.25 -15.18 -17.53
CA ASP A 20 8.57 -14.09 -18.46
C ASP A 20 7.43 -13.05 -18.60
N ARG A 21 6.21 -13.42 -18.18
CA ARG A 21 5.05 -12.54 -18.32
C ARG A 21 5.07 -11.46 -17.24
N ARG A 22 4.88 -10.22 -17.67
CA ARG A 22 4.59 -9.09 -16.78
C ARG A 22 3.09 -8.93 -16.61
N ALA A 23 2.63 -8.76 -15.38
CA ALA A 23 1.24 -8.45 -15.08
C ALA A 23 1.15 -7.32 -14.06
N LEU A 24 0.05 -6.57 -14.13
CA LEU A 24 -0.28 -5.56 -13.14
C LEU A 24 -0.95 -6.25 -11.95
N VAL A 25 -0.24 -6.32 -10.83
CA VAL A 25 -0.69 -6.94 -9.59
C VAL A 25 -0.89 -5.86 -8.54
N ARG A 26 -1.98 -5.97 -7.76
CA ARG A 26 -2.25 -5.08 -6.64
C ARG A 26 -1.67 -5.72 -5.39
N VAL A 27 -0.54 -5.22 -4.93
CA VAL A 27 0.16 -5.78 -3.75
C VAL A 27 -0.30 -5.01 -2.50
N PRO A 28 -0.68 -5.70 -1.42
CA PRO A 28 -1.06 -5.05 -0.18
C PRO A 28 0.13 -4.37 0.49
N VAL A 29 -0.14 -3.27 1.18
CA VAL A 29 0.85 -2.50 1.93
C VAL A 29 0.69 -2.78 3.41
N ALA A 30 1.79 -3.05 4.10
CA ALA A 30 1.88 -3.18 5.54
C ALA A 30 2.70 -2.02 6.10
N LEU A 31 2.28 -1.48 7.24
CA LEU A 31 3.01 -0.42 7.93
C LEU A 31 3.97 -1.07 8.93
N TRP A 32 5.19 -0.54 9.01
CA TRP A 32 6.19 -0.95 9.97
C TRP A 32 6.56 0.22 10.88
N GLY A 33 6.63 -0.03 12.19
CA GLY A 33 7.02 1.00 13.17
C GLY A 33 5.92 1.99 13.55
N GLU A 34 4.63 1.63 13.41
CA GLU A 34 3.49 2.47 13.79
C GLU A 34 3.56 2.98 15.23
N GLU A 35 4.05 2.15 16.16
CA GLU A 35 4.22 2.47 17.58
C GLU A 35 5.35 3.47 17.88
N SER A 36 6.36 3.51 17.02
CA SER A 36 7.53 4.37 17.17
C SER A 36 7.35 5.72 16.48
N ALA A 37 6.36 5.82 15.59
CA ALA A 37 6.07 7.02 14.83
C ALA A 37 5.78 8.21 15.76
N PRO A 38 6.56 9.30 15.71
CA PRO A 38 6.34 10.46 16.57
C PRO A 38 4.98 11.11 16.31
N GLY A 39 4.44 10.98 15.08
CA GLY A 39 3.08 11.44 14.76
C GLY A 39 1.96 10.69 15.50
N VAL A 40 2.13 9.39 15.76
CA VAL A 40 1.17 8.60 16.55
C VAL A 40 1.35 8.89 18.05
N LYS A 41 2.59 8.97 18.52
CA LYS A 41 2.89 9.36 19.92
C LYS A 41 2.38 10.76 20.26
N GLY A 42 2.35 11.67 19.30
CA GLY A 42 1.79 13.01 19.43
C GLY A 42 0.24 13.06 19.43
N GLY A 43 -0.45 11.92 19.47
CA GLY A 43 -1.92 11.86 19.44
C GLY A 43 -2.55 11.99 18.04
N GLY A 44 -1.75 11.85 16.98
CA GLY A 44 -2.23 11.67 15.62
C GLY A 44 -2.59 10.22 15.31
N TRP A 45 -3.18 9.99 14.14
CA TRP A 45 -3.43 8.65 13.61
C TRP A 45 -2.83 8.48 12.21
N LEU A 46 -2.49 7.23 11.89
CA LEU A 46 -2.03 6.86 10.55
C LEU A 46 -3.24 6.49 9.70
N HIS A 47 -3.41 7.21 8.60
CA HIS A 47 -4.45 6.94 7.62
C HIS A 47 -3.83 6.37 6.35
N VAL A 48 -4.07 5.09 6.09
CA VAL A 48 -3.67 4.43 4.84
C VAL A 48 -4.70 4.76 3.76
N VAL A 49 -4.34 5.66 2.85
CA VAL A 49 -5.20 6.09 1.73
C VAL A 49 -5.35 4.95 0.73
N ASN A 50 -4.24 4.27 0.43
CA ASN A 50 -4.20 3.17 -0.52
C ASN A 50 -3.62 1.92 0.13
N ARG A 51 -4.50 0.95 0.47
CA ARG A 51 -4.09 -0.33 1.09
C ARG A 51 -3.40 -1.29 0.12
N ALA A 52 -3.46 -1.02 -1.18
CA ALA A 52 -2.80 -1.81 -2.20
C ALA A 52 -2.22 -0.92 -3.31
N VAL A 53 -0.98 -1.20 -3.69
CA VAL A 53 -0.22 -0.47 -4.71
C VAL A 53 -0.23 -1.29 -6.01
N PRO A 54 -0.57 -0.69 -7.16
CA PRO A 54 -0.44 -1.35 -8.44
C PRO A 54 1.04 -1.43 -8.84
N LEU A 55 1.59 -2.64 -8.83
CA LEU A 55 2.95 -2.93 -9.29
C LEU A 55 2.89 -3.77 -10.57
N MET A 56 3.76 -3.44 -11.52
CA MET A 56 4.00 -4.28 -12.69
C MET A 56 5.20 -5.17 -12.39
N CYS A 57 4.92 -6.41 -11.97
CA CYS A 57 5.94 -7.37 -11.59
C CYS A 57 6.02 -8.51 -12.61
N GLN A 58 7.21 -9.10 -12.74
CA GLN A 58 7.38 -10.37 -13.44
C GLN A 58 6.79 -11.52 -12.61
N GLY A 59 6.46 -12.63 -13.28
CA GLY A 59 5.81 -13.79 -12.64
C GLY A 59 6.55 -14.36 -11.42
N TRP A 60 7.87 -14.19 -11.34
CA TRP A 60 8.70 -14.67 -10.24
C TRP A 60 8.94 -13.63 -9.12
N ALA A 61 8.65 -12.36 -9.38
CA ALA A 61 9.03 -11.24 -8.52
C ALA A 61 7.86 -10.66 -7.71
N VAL A 62 6.68 -11.31 -7.70
CA VAL A 62 5.48 -10.79 -7.02
C VAL A 62 5.68 -10.85 -5.50
N PRO A 63 5.79 -9.70 -4.80
CA PRO A 63 5.95 -9.68 -3.36
C PRO A 63 4.60 -9.94 -2.66
N PRO A 64 4.58 -10.63 -1.51
CA PRO A 64 3.35 -10.88 -0.75
C PRO A 64 2.80 -9.63 -0.07
N LYS A 65 3.69 -8.75 0.41
CA LYS A 65 3.38 -7.46 1.04
C LYS A 65 4.53 -6.48 0.82
N ILE A 66 4.22 -5.19 0.81
CA ILE A 66 5.23 -4.11 0.82
C ILE A 66 5.24 -3.49 2.20
N GLU A 67 6.39 -3.46 2.84
CA GLU A 67 6.56 -2.85 4.16
C GLU A 67 6.98 -1.39 4.00
N LEU A 68 6.18 -0.48 4.55
CA LEU A 68 6.49 0.94 4.61
C LEU A 68 6.89 1.32 6.03
N ASP A 69 8.12 1.82 6.17
CA ASP A 69 8.59 2.39 7.43
C ASP A 69 7.88 3.72 7.70
N VAL A 70 7.07 3.75 8.75
CA VAL A 70 6.41 4.95 9.26
C VAL A 70 7.00 5.42 10.59
N GLY A 71 8.03 4.76 11.11
CA GLY A 71 8.60 5.00 12.44
C GLY A 71 9.24 6.37 12.60
N LYS A 72 9.61 7.02 11.49
CA LYS A 72 10.18 8.39 11.49
C LYS A 72 9.19 9.47 11.05
N MET A 73 7.95 9.10 10.70
CA MET A 73 6.96 10.05 10.21
C MET A 73 6.44 10.97 11.31
N ARG A 74 6.42 12.27 11.00
CA ARG A 74 5.84 13.30 11.87
C ARG A 74 4.39 13.55 11.51
N THR A 75 3.68 14.21 12.42
CA THR A 75 2.33 14.68 12.20
C THR A 75 2.26 15.61 10.98
N GLY A 76 1.37 15.32 10.03
CA GLY A 76 1.22 16.08 8.78
C GLY A 76 2.11 15.59 7.63
N ASP A 77 3.01 14.63 7.88
CA ASP A 77 3.87 14.05 6.86
C ASP A 77 3.11 13.00 6.02
N LEU A 78 3.55 12.80 4.78
CA LEU A 78 2.91 11.91 3.81
C LEU A 78 3.94 11.10 3.01
N ILE A 79 3.70 9.80 2.89
CA ILE A 79 4.50 8.91 2.03
C ILE A 79 3.81 8.86 0.67
N ARG A 80 4.54 9.21 -0.38
CA ARG A 80 4.09 9.15 -1.77
C ARG A 80 4.42 7.81 -2.39
N TYR A 81 3.79 7.49 -3.52
CA TYR A 81 4.15 6.30 -4.30
C TYR A 81 5.62 6.28 -4.72
N SER A 82 6.24 7.44 -4.96
CA SER A 82 7.67 7.52 -5.31
C SER A 82 8.63 7.07 -4.21
N ASP A 83 8.22 7.20 -2.94
CA ASP A 83 9.04 6.82 -1.77
C ASP A 83 8.84 5.35 -1.36
N VAL A 84 7.96 4.62 -2.07
CA VAL A 84 7.72 3.21 -1.79
C VAL A 84 8.93 2.39 -2.26
N PRO A 85 9.52 1.54 -1.40
CA PRO A 85 10.59 0.66 -1.81
C PRO A 85 10.08 -0.30 -2.89
N THR A 86 10.70 -0.25 -4.06
CA THR A 86 10.36 -1.13 -5.18
C THR A 86 11.31 -2.32 -5.17
N PRO A 87 10.79 -3.56 -5.02
CA PRO A 87 11.63 -4.75 -5.07
C PRO A 87 12.12 -5.03 -6.50
N ASP A 88 13.21 -5.78 -6.60
CA ASP A 88 13.88 -6.11 -7.86
C ASP A 88 12.90 -6.79 -8.85
N GLY A 89 12.86 -6.29 -10.09
CA GLY A 89 11.95 -6.80 -11.13
C GLY A 89 10.49 -6.28 -11.06
N CYS A 90 10.16 -5.38 -10.13
CA CYS A 90 8.85 -4.70 -10.08
C CYS A 90 8.97 -3.22 -10.47
N VAL A 91 8.13 -2.79 -11.42
CA VAL A 91 8.01 -1.38 -11.81
C VAL A 91 6.72 -0.82 -11.25
N LEU A 92 6.82 0.27 -10.50
CA LEU A 92 5.65 0.94 -9.96
C LEU A 92 4.87 1.63 -11.09
N ARG A 93 3.61 1.22 -11.28
CA ARG A 93 2.70 1.78 -12.31
C ARG A 93 1.56 2.52 -11.64
N ALA A 94 1.90 3.56 -10.88
CA ALA A 94 0.93 4.53 -10.40
C ALA A 94 0.53 5.48 -11.53
N LYS A 95 -0.75 5.88 -11.58
CA LYS A 95 -1.22 6.96 -12.48
C LYS A 95 -0.54 8.29 -12.14
N ASP A 96 -0.36 8.55 -10.84
CA ASP A 96 0.22 9.78 -10.32
C ASP A 96 1.29 9.43 -9.27
N PRO A 97 2.58 9.70 -9.53
CA PRO A 97 3.67 9.38 -8.60
C PRO A 97 3.61 10.22 -7.30
N LEU A 98 2.93 11.37 -7.35
CA LEU A 98 2.74 12.26 -6.20
C LEU A 98 1.58 11.84 -5.28
N GLN A 99 0.79 10.85 -5.67
CA GLN A 99 -0.33 10.41 -4.86
C GLN A 99 0.17 9.79 -3.53
N PRO A 100 -0.45 10.10 -2.38
CA PRO A 100 -0.03 9.56 -1.09
C PRO A 100 -0.58 8.15 -0.87
N VAL A 101 0.26 7.26 -0.35
CA VAL A 101 -0.11 5.91 0.09
C VAL A 101 -0.55 5.94 1.56
N VAL A 102 0.22 6.66 2.38
CA VAL A 102 0.00 6.80 3.82
C VAL A 102 0.06 8.28 4.18
N ARG A 103 -0.87 8.73 5.01
CA ARG A 103 -0.89 10.06 5.59
C ARG A 103 -0.91 9.96 7.11
N CYS A 104 -0.03 10.71 7.77
CA CYS A 104 -0.13 10.89 9.21
C CYS A 104 -0.97 12.14 9.49
N ALA A 105 -2.18 11.96 10.01
CA ALA A 105 -3.06 13.06 10.37
C ALA A 105 -2.92 13.39 11.86
N ALA A 106 -2.80 14.67 12.18
CA ALA A 106 -2.99 15.15 13.55
C ALA A 106 -4.47 15.14 13.89
N ARG A 107 -4.80 15.01 15.18
CA ARG A 107 -6.05 15.59 15.66
C ARG A 107 -5.96 17.11 15.47
N VAL A 108 -6.58 17.61 14.40
CA VAL A 108 -6.77 19.05 14.20
C VAL A 108 -7.83 19.45 15.21
N GLY A 109 -7.39 19.98 16.35
CA GLY A 109 -8.26 20.76 17.21
C GLY A 109 -8.54 22.07 16.49
N GLY A 110 -9.62 22.10 15.70
CA GLY A 110 -10.32 23.34 15.40
C GLY A 110 -11.44 23.51 16.42
N GLU A 111 -11.60 24.74 16.90
CA GLU A 111 -12.77 25.25 17.64
C GLU A 111 -14.12 24.75 17.10
#